data_AF-A0ABD3USX8-F1
#
_entry.id   AF-A0ABD3USX8-F1
#
_cell.length_a   1.000
_cell.length_b   1.000
_cell.length_c   1.000
_cell.angle_alpha   90.00
_cell.angle_beta   90.00
_cell.angle_gamma   90.00
#
_symmetry.space_group_name_H-M   'P 1'
#
loop_
_entity.id
_entity.type
_entity.pdbx_description
1 polymer ?
#
loop_
_entity_poly.entity_id
_entity_poly.type
_entity_poly.pdbx_seq_one_letter_code
_entity_poly.pdbx_strand_id
1 'polypeptide(L)'
;MSGLRKMKKYDWKDSNMALVGSKTDRAVKKQSAETEPAWKGSGQREGLQIWRIVKFEVIHWPKESYGQFYNGDSYIVLNTYKEEDEMHYDIHFWIGKYSTQDEYGTAAYKTVELDTFLNDKPVQHREVEGYESELFKSYFDKMTIMEGGAETGFNHVVPEEYKPRLLHFFGQKRTVEIKQVRLCKSRLNSDDIFILDLGTKIYQFNGRNGNKDEKFKAGQYVQQLEAERGGKAKSEVLDEDDMPEDHEFYTSLNDEDDDDDEEEQVPTDYTKELYRLSDFTGNLVLTKEKKGKITLNDFDTNDTFLLDLKTELIVWIGQRTSSDEKSKALQYAHEYLRKSDHSLIPVTCVKEGIKSRSLDMALSA
;
A
#
# COMPACT_ATOMS: atom_id res chain seq x y z
N MET A 1 -34.01 15.88 44.66
CA MET A 1 -34.35 16.55 43.38
C MET A 1 -33.04 16.94 42.69
N SER A 2 -32.49 16.01 41.89
CA SER A 2 -31.28 16.26 41.10
C SER A 2 -31.72 16.59 39.67
N GLY A 3 -31.39 17.79 39.20
CA GLY A 3 -31.82 18.30 37.91
C GLY A 3 -31.13 17.57 36.75
N LEU A 4 -31.92 17.08 35.80
CA LEU A 4 -31.45 16.59 34.51
C LEU A 4 -30.72 17.72 33.75
N ARG A 5 -29.39 17.69 33.73
CA ARG A 5 -28.60 18.41 32.73
C ARG A 5 -28.76 17.67 31.40
N LYS A 6 -29.54 18.23 30.47
CA LYS A 6 -29.52 17.80 29.07
C LYS A 6 -28.07 17.88 28.55
N MET A 7 -27.55 16.77 28.01
CA MET A 7 -26.30 16.77 27.26
C MET A 7 -26.40 17.80 26.13
N LYS A 8 -25.38 18.67 26.02
CA LYS A 8 -25.23 19.55 24.86
C LYS A 8 -25.14 18.67 23.62
N LYS A 9 -26.08 18.86 22.69
CA LYS A 9 -25.98 18.30 21.33
C LYS A 9 -24.76 18.94 20.70
N TYR A 10 -23.72 18.16 20.46
CA TYR A 10 -22.58 18.59 19.65
C TYR A 10 -23.10 18.79 18.22
N ASP A 11 -23.04 20.03 17.73
CA ASP A 11 -23.33 20.36 16.35
C ASP A 11 -22.02 20.13 15.57
N TRP A 12 -22.05 19.34 14.49
CA TRP A 12 -20.86 18.98 13.71
C TRP A 12 -20.17 20.21 13.10
N LYS A 13 -20.86 21.37 13.08
CA LYS A 13 -20.34 22.68 12.69
C LYS A 13 -19.36 23.31 13.70
N ASP A 14 -19.27 22.78 14.92
CA ASP A 14 -18.28 23.21 15.94
C ASP A 14 -16.96 22.41 15.87
N SER A 15 -16.82 21.49 14.91
CA SER A 15 -15.52 20.89 14.59
C SER A 15 -14.68 21.91 13.83
N ASN A 16 -13.42 22.12 14.23
CA ASN A 16 -12.43 23.01 13.60
C ASN A 16 -12.02 22.56 12.17
N MET A 17 -12.99 22.27 11.30
CA MET A 17 -12.79 21.90 9.90
C MET A 17 -12.76 23.11 8.95
N ALA A 18 -13.07 24.31 9.43
CA ALA A 18 -13.13 25.52 8.60
C ALA A 18 -11.77 26.05 8.11
N LEU A 19 -10.66 25.43 8.52
CA LEU A 19 -9.31 25.88 8.19
C LEU A 19 -8.45 24.83 7.48
N VAL A 20 -8.96 23.62 7.24
CA VAL A 20 -8.23 22.57 6.50
C VAL A 20 -7.91 23.11 5.09
N GLY A 21 -6.63 23.24 4.76
CA GLY A 21 -6.16 23.82 3.49
C GLY A 21 -5.83 25.33 3.52
N SER A 22 -6.08 26.04 4.62
CA SER A 22 -5.69 27.45 4.78
C SER A 22 -4.16 27.62 4.94
N LYS A 23 -3.62 28.83 4.69
CA LYS A 23 -2.20 29.14 4.95
C LYS A 23 -1.79 28.82 6.40
N THR A 24 -2.73 28.97 7.33
CA THR A 24 -2.56 28.68 8.75
C THR A 24 -2.49 27.16 9.01
N ASP A 25 -3.34 26.36 8.38
CA ASP A 25 -3.27 24.89 8.46
C ASP A 25 -1.99 24.34 7.81
N ARG A 26 -1.54 24.92 6.69
CA ARG A 26 -0.25 24.59 6.09
C ARG A 26 0.93 24.94 7.00
N ALA A 27 0.87 26.08 7.71
CA ALA A 27 1.88 26.46 8.69
C ALA A 27 1.89 25.53 9.91
N VAL A 28 0.72 25.13 10.42
CA VAL A 28 0.58 24.18 11.52
C VAL A 28 1.09 22.79 11.12
N LYS A 29 0.73 22.30 9.93
CA LYS A 29 1.26 21.06 9.36
C LYS A 29 2.77 21.11 9.18
N LYS A 30 3.30 22.21 8.65
CA LYS A 30 4.74 22.39 8.50
C LYS A 30 5.46 22.38 9.85
N GLN A 31 4.90 23.05 10.86
CA GLN A 31 5.46 23.04 12.21
C GLN A 31 5.41 21.64 12.84
N SER A 32 4.29 20.92 12.70
CA SER A 32 4.15 19.53 13.13
C SER A 32 5.19 18.63 12.45
N ALA A 33 5.35 18.76 11.14
CA ALA A 33 6.33 18.01 10.36
C ALA A 33 7.78 18.31 10.75
N GLU A 34 8.12 19.57 11.03
CA GLU A 34 9.46 19.94 11.48
C GLU A 34 9.78 19.39 12.89
N THR A 35 8.75 19.15 13.71
CA THR A 35 8.90 18.57 15.05
C THR A 35 8.85 17.05 15.10
N GLU A 36 8.32 16.40 14.06
CA GLU A 36 8.22 14.95 13.97
C GLU A 36 9.62 14.32 13.82
N PRO A 37 10.10 13.53 14.81
CA PRO A 37 11.43 12.94 14.75
C PRO A 37 11.66 12.05 13.52
N ALA A 38 10.61 11.39 13.03
CA ALA A 38 10.69 10.48 11.88
C ALA A 38 11.08 11.16 10.56
N TRP A 39 10.81 12.47 10.42
CA TRP A 39 11.12 13.23 9.19
C TRP A 39 12.53 13.81 9.18
N LYS A 40 13.24 13.76 10.30
CA LYS A 40 14.57 14.33 10.41
C LYS A 40 15.54 13.63 9.47
N GLY A 41 15.99 14.34 8.45
CA GLY A 41 16.93 13.82 7.45
C GLY A 41 16.27 13.15 6.25
N SER A 42 14.93 13.08 6.21
CA SER A 42 14.18 12.51 5.09
C SER A 42 14.35 13.34 3.82
N GLY A 43 14.52 12.66 2.68
CA GLY A 43 14.68 13.31 1.38
C GLY A 43 16.00 14.05 1.17
N GLN A 44 16.99 13.91 2.07
CA GLN A 44 18.29 14.58 1.91
C GLN A 44 19.27 13.82 1.01
N ARG A 45 19.03 12.52 0.79
CA ARG A 45 19.93 11.61 0.07
C ARG A 45 19.09 10.67 -0.78
N GLU A 46 19.63 10.21 -1.89
CA GLU A 46 18.98 9.18 -2.69
C GLU A 46 18.81 7.88 -1.90
N GLY A 47 17.70 7.20 -2.15
CA GLY A 47 17.38 5.91 -1.57
C GLY A 47 15.98 5.84 -0.97
N LEU A 48 15.69 4.68 -0.38
CA LEU A 48 14.41 4.33 0.18
C LEU A 48 14.39 4.54 1.71
N GLN A 49 13.31 5.13 2.22
CA GLN A 49 13.04 5.24 3.64
C GLN A 49 11.64 4.68 3.93
N ILE A 50 11.54 3.77 4.89
CA ILE A 50 10.27 3.11 5.24
C ILE A 50 9.97 3.36 6.71
N TRP A 51 8.71 3.64 6.99
CA TRP A 51 8.15 3.75 8.33
C TRP A 51 6.90 2.88 8.45
N ARG A 52 6.71 2.31 9.63
CA ARG A 52 5.51 1.58 10.03
C ARG A 52 4.69 2.46 10.96
N ILE A 53 3.38 2.46 10.79
CA ILE A 53 2.46 3.13 11.71
C ILE A 53 2.17 2.18 12.87
N VAL A 54 2.42 2.63 14.09
CA VAL A 54 2.14 1.87 15.32
C VAL A 54 1.50 2.81 16.33
N LYS A 55 0.25 2.56 16.72
CA LYS A 55 -0.47 3.36 17.74
C LYS A 55 -0.40 4.89 17.47
N PHE A 56 -0.69 5.30 16.24
CA PHE A 56 -0.61 6.69 15.75
C PHE A 56 0.80 7.30 15.62
N GLU A 57 1.86 6.54 15.89
CA GLU A 57 3.25 6.98 15.78
C GLU A 57 3.91 6.47 14.50
N VAL A 58 4.86 7.25 13.98
CA VAL A 58 5.64 6.91 12.78
C VAL A 58 6.97 6.31 13.23
N ILE A 59 7.12 4.99 13.11
CA ILE A 59 8.31 4.27 13.57
C ILE A 59 9.15 3.86 12.37
N HIS A 60 10.46 4.12 12.40
CA HIS A 60 11.37 3.65 11.35
C HIS A 60 11.32 2.13 11.21
N TRP A 61 11.14 1.67 9.98
CA TRP A 61 11.23 0.26 9.65
C TRP A 61 12.71 -0.15 9.54
N PRO A 62 13.13 -1.28 10.15
CA PRO A 62 14.51 -1.75 10.03
C PRO A 62 14.92 -1.94 8.57
N LYS A 63 16.13 -1.54 8.21
CA LYS A 63 16.62 -1.63 6.82
C LYS A 63 16.71 -3.08 6.32
N GLU A 64 16.98 -4.00 7.24
CA GLU A 64 17.05 -5.44 7.01
C GLU A 64 15.66 -6.02 6.67
N SER A 65 14.59 -5.34 7.08
CA SER A 65 13.20 -5.73 6.84
C SER A 65 12.57 -5.00 5.66
N TYR A 66 13.32 -4.21 4.88
CA TYR A 66 12.78 -3.55 3.69
C TYR A 66 12.26 -4.59 2.69
N GLY A 67 11.04 -4.36 2.19
CA GLY A 67 10.31 -5.33 1.37
C GLY A 67 9.44 -6.29 2.18
N GLN A 68 9.52 -6.30 3.51
CA GLN A 68 8.62 -7.06 4.39
C GLN A 68 7.54 -6.15 4.97
N PHE A 69 6.29 -6.53 4.81
CA PHE A 69 5.11 -5.78 5.28
C PHE A 69 4.18 -6.72 6.05
N TYR A 70 3.52 -6.21 7.08
CA TYR A 70 2.47 -6.91 7.83
C TYR A 70 1.10 -6.51 7.30
N ASN A 71 0.24 -7.48 6.96
CA ASN A 71 -1.09 -7.23 6.41
C ASN A 71 -2.07 -6.59 7.40
N GLY A 72 -1.76 -6.58 8.69
CA GLY A 72 -2.51 -5.89 9.73
C GLY A 72 -2.10 -4.44 9.96
N ASP A 73 -1.16 -3.89 9.18
CA ASP A 73 -0.59 -2.56 9.44
C ASP A 73 -0.63 -1.64 8.22
N SER A 74 -0.32 -0.36 8.47
CA SER A 74 -0.07 0.63 7.44
C SER A 74 1.38 1.13 7.48
N TYR A 75 1.93 1.44 6.30
CA TYR A 75 3.33 1.87 6.14
C TYR A 75 3.42 3.14 5.29
N ILE A 76 4.48 3.92 5.50
CA ILE A 76 4.87 5.04 4.66
C ILE A 76 6.22 4.70 4.04
N VAL A 77 6.35 4.84 2.72
CA VAL A 77 7.56 4.57 1.96
C VAL A 77 7.91 5.81 1.15
N LEU A 78 9.08 6.40 1.41
CA LEU A 78 9.62 7.52 0.65
C LEU A 78 10.75 7.01 -0.24
N ASN A 79 10.59 7.14 -1.55
CA ASN A 79 11.65 6.99 -2.52
C ASN A 79 12.20 8.38 -2.88
N THR A 80 13.51 8.57 -2.71
CA THR A 80 14.23 9.80 -3.09
C THR A 80 15.21 9.49 -4.21
N TYR A 81 15.12 10.23 -5.32
CA TYR A 81 15.97 10.01 -6.49
C TYR A 81 16.35 11.34 -7.14
N LYS A 82 17.49 11.36 -7.83
CA LYS A 82 17.99 12.56 -8.51
C LYS A 82 17.83 12.41 -10.02
N GLU A 83 17.26 13.43 -10.64
CA GLU A 83 17.13 13.55 -12.10
C GLU A 83 17.54 14.96 -12.51
N GLU A 84 18.40 15.12 -13.52
CA GLU A 84 18.83 16.44 -14.04
C GLU A 84 19.34 17.43 -12.95
N ASP A 85 20.03 16.88 -11.93
CA ASP A 85 20.53 17.60 -10.75
C ASP A 85 19.47 18.06 -9.73
N GLU A 86 18.19 17.79 -9.94
CA GLU A 86 17.11 18.04 -8.99
C GLU A 86 16.70 16.77 -8.23
N MET A 87 16.34 16.93 -6.96
CA MET A 87 15.81 15.85 -6.12
C MET A 87 14.30 15.73 -6.32
N HIS A 88 13.86 14.53 -6.66
CA HIS A 88 12.48 14.11 -6.81
C HIS A 88 12.12 13.07 -5.74
N TYR A 89 10.82 12.98 -5.46
CA TYR A 89 10.31 12.19 -4.35
C TYR A 89 9.00 11.52 -4.74
N ASP A 90 8.88 10.24 -4.42
CA ASP A 90 7.61 9.51 -4.44
C ASP A 90 7.32 9.06 -3.01
N ILE A 91 6.17 9.46 -2.45
CA ILE A 91 5.70 9.01 -1.15
C ILE A 91 4.55 8.05 -1.35
N HIS A 92 4.73 6.81 -0.94
CA HIS A 92 3.70 5.79 -0.95
C HIS A 92 3.20 5.58 0.47
N PHE A 93 1.89 5.47 0.65
CA PHE A 93 1.33 4.88 1.86
C PHE A 93 0.66 3.57 1.50
N TRP A 94 1.16 2.49 2.10
CA TRP A 94 0.69 1.13 1.86
C TRP A 94 -0.27 0.73 2.97
N ILE A 95 -1.39 0.13 2.59
CA ILE A 95 -2.48 -0.29 3.48
C ILE A 95 -2.63 -1.80 3.42
N GLY A 96 -2.37 -2.48 4.53
CA GLY A 96 -2.63 -3.91 4.68
C GLY A 96 -4.12 -4.23 4.70
N LYS A 97 -4.48 -5.44 4.23
CA LYS A 97 -5.87 -5.93 4.14
C LYS A 97 -6.62 -5.88 5.47
N TYR A 98 -5.90 -6.07 6.59
CA TYR A 98 -6.44 -6.10 7.94
C TYR A 98 -6.03 -4.87 8.77
N SER A 99 -5.45 -3.83 8.15
CA SER A 99 -5.09 -2.60 8.86
C SER A 99 -6.33 -1.85 9.35
N THR A 100 -6.23 -1.27 10.53
CA THR A 100 -7.37 -0.59 11.15
C THR A 100 -7.62 0.79 10.56
N GLN A 101 -8.83 1.31 10.77
CA GLN A 101 -9.22 2.62 10.23
C GLN A 101 -8.34 3.76 10.72
N ASP A 102 -7.92 3.70 11.98
CA ASP A 102 -7.04 4.67 12.58
C ASP A 102 -5.61 4.59 12.05
N GLU A 103 -5.10 3.40 11.75
CA GLU A 103 -3.75 3.22 11.19
C GLU A 103 -3.64 3.77 9.78
N TYR A 104 -4.53 3.37 8.87
CA TYR A 104 -4.46 3.90 7.50
C TYR A 104 -4.82 5.38 7.45
N GLY A 105 -5.71 5.86 8.33
CA GLY A 105 -6.02 7.28 8.48
C GLY A 105 -4.80 8.08 8.95
N THR A 106 -4.02 7.51 9.88
CA THR A 106 -2.75 8.09 10.32
C THR A 106 -1.73 8.09 9.20
N ALA A 107 -1.58 6.99 8.45
CA ALA A 107 -0.66 6.90 7.32
C ALA A 107 -0.97 7.97 6.27
N ALA A 108 -2.24 8.13 5.89
CA ALA A 108 -2.67 9.16 4.95
C ALA A 108 -2.38 10.58 5.46
N TYR A 109 -2.68 10.87 6.72
CA TYR A 109 -2.39 12.18 7.32
C TYR A 109 -0.89 12.47 7.36
N LYS A 110 -0.09 11.49 7.79
CA LYS A 110 1.37 11.60 7.91
C LYS A 110 2.06 11.70 6.55
N THR A 111 1.52 11.09 5.51
CA THR A 111 1.96 11.31 4.12
C THR A 111 1.79 12.76 3.66
N VAL A 112 0.66 13.39 3.99
CA VAL A 112 0.44 14.82 3.69
C VAL A 112 1.37 15.72 4.51
N GLU A 113 1.66 15.34 5.75
CA GLU A 113 2.64 16.01 6.60
C GLU A 113 4.06 15.94 5.99
N LEU A 114 4.47 14.76 5.52
CA LEU A 114 5.76 14.55 4.85
C LEU A 114 5.85 15.27 3.49
N ASP A 115 4.77 15.29 2.71
CA ASP A 115 4.68 16.08 1.47
C ASP A 115 4.90 17.58 1.74
N THR A 116 4.26 18.11 2.79
CA THR A 116 4.45 19.50 3.22
C THR A 116 5.89 19.76 3.68
N PHE A 117 6.52 18.81 4.39
CA PHE A 117 7.91 18.89 4.82
C PHE A 117 8.88 18.97 3.64
N LEU A 118 8.61 18.22 2.57
CA LEU A 118 9.39 18.21 1.33
C LEU A 118 8.97 19.32 0.34
N ASN A 119 8.29 20.36 0.84
CA ASN A 119 7.86 21.55 0.09
C ASN A 119 6.93 21.23 -1.09
N ASP A 120 6.02 20.28 -0.92
CA ASP A 120 4.99 19.95 -1.90
C ASP A 120 5.52 19.42 -3.25
N LYS A 121 6.79 19.02 -3.29
CA LYS A 121 7.45 18.39 -4.44
C LYS A 121 7.10 16.92 -4.66
N PRO A 122 6.85 16.10 -3.63
CA PRO A 122 6.57 14.69 -3.83
C PRO A 122 5.30 14.38 -4.63
N VAL A 123 5.33 13.28 -5.37
CA VAL A 123 4.14 12.57 -5.87
C VAL A 123 3.64 11.65 -4.77
N GLN A 124 2.33 11.62 -4.51
CA GLN A 124 1.76 10.78 -3.45
C GLN A 124 1.07 9.55 -4.06
N HIS A 125 1.27 8.38 -3.48
CA HIS A 125 0.70 7.13 -3.96
C HIS A 125 -0.03 6.41 -2.81
N ARG A 126 -1.26 5.99 -3.06
CA ARG A 126 -2.01 5.06 -2.21
C ARG A 126 -1.79 3.66 -2.77
N GLU A 127 -1.18 2.81 -1.97
CA GLU A 127 -0.95 1.40 -2.28
C GLU A 127 -1.84 0.53 -1.38
N VAL A 128 -2.50 -0.46 -1.96
CA VAL A 128 -3.37 -1.38 -1.24
C VAL A 128 -2.81 -2.79 -1.41
N GLU A 129 -2.80 -3.58 -0.34
CA GLU A 129 -2.34 -4.98 -0.40
C GLU A 129 -2.98 -5.74 -1.56
N GLY A 130 -2.15 -6.32 -2.43
CA GLY A 130 -2.58 -7.10 -3.60
C GLY A 130 -2.90 -6.27 -4.85
N TYR A 131 -2.94 -4.94 -4.73
CA TYR A 131 -3.19 -4.00 -5.83
C TYR A 131 -2.11 -2.92 -5.89
N GLU A 132 -0.89 -3.22 -5.45
CA GLU A 132 0.20 -2.25 -5.46
C GLU A 132 0.61 -1.87 -6.88
N SER A 133 0.98 -0.61 -7.06
CA SER A 133 1.49 -0.11 -8.33
C SER A 133 2.81 -0.79 -8.72
N GLU A 134 3.02 -0.95 -10.04
CA GLU A 134 4.29 -1.45 -10.58
C GLU A 134 5.49 -0.60 -10.15
N LEU A 135 5.28 0.71 -9.95
CA LEU A 135 6.29 1.62 -9.42
C LEU A 135 6.69 1.21 -8.00
N PHE A 136 5.73 0.99 -7.11
CA PHE A 136 6.00 0.58 -5.73
C PHE A 136 6.70 -0.78 -5.67
N LYS A 137 6.20 -1.76 -6.43
CA LYS A 137 6.82 -3.09 -6.51
C LYS A 137 8.27 -3.02 -7.01
N SER A 138 8.59 -2.08 -7.90
CA SER A 138 9.94 -1.92 -8.46
C SER A 138 11.02 -1.52 -7.45
N TYR A 139 10.65 -1.03 -6.27
CA TYR A 139 11.61 -0.66 -5.22
C TYR A 139 12.19 -1.85 -4.47
N PHE A 140 11.57 -3.02 -4.59
CA PHE A 140 11.91 -4.21 -3.84
C PHE A 140 12.29 -5.34 -4.79
N ASP A 141 13.48 -5.91 -4.60
CA ASP A 141 13.86 -7.15 -5.31
C ASP A 141 12.91 -8.31 -4.97
N LYS A 142 12.31 -8.23 -3.77
CA LYS A 142 11.40 -9.20 -3.16
C LYS A 142 10.46 -8.48 -2.20
N MET A 143 9.16 -8.66 -2.39
CA MET A 143 8.12 -8.17 -1.49
C MET A 143 7.50 -9.34 -0.74
N THR A 144 7.43 -9.26 0.59
CA THR A 144 6.89 -10.29 1.47
C THR A 144 5.80 -9.72 2.35
N ILE A 145 4.58 -10.24 2.21
CA ILE A 145 3.43 -9.90 3.05
C ILE A 145 3.30 -10.97 4.13
N MET A 146 3.40 -10.56 5.39
CA MET A 146 3.30 -11.41 6.57
C MET A 146 1.96 -11.21 7.26
N GLU A 147 1.42 -12.27 7.86
CA GLU A 147 0.20 -12.13 8.66
C GLU A 147 0.48 -11.51 10.03
N GLY A 148 -0.48 -10.74 10.53
CA GLY A 148 -0.41 -10.06 11.81
C GLY A 148 -0.06 -8.59 11.64
N GLY A 149 0.42 -7.97 12.71
CA GLY A 149 0.64 -6.53 12.74
C GLY A 149 1.09 -6.04 14.11
N ALA A 150 1.20 -4.73 14.24
CA ALA A 150 1.48 -4.06 15.48
C ALA A 150 0.27 -4.21 16.39
N GLU A 151 0.54 -4.28 17.70
CA GLU A 151 -0.55 -4.37 18.67
C GLU A 151 -1.43 -3.11 18.56
N THR A 152 -2.67 -3.26 18.09
CA THR A 152 -3.75 -2.44 18.64
C THR A 152 -3.72 -2.62 20.16
N GLY A 153 -4.09 -1.63 20.96
CA GLY A 153 -3.88 -1.61 22.42
C GLY A 153 -4.50 -2.74 23.27
N PHE A 154 -4.83 -3.90 22.70
CA PHE A 154 -5.57 -4.99 23.33
C PHE A 154 -5.07 -6.43 23.10
N ASN A 155 -3.95 -6.72 22.42
CA ASN A 155 -3.42 -8.10 22.41
C ASN A 155 -1.89 -8.13 22.48
N HIS A 156 -1.37 -9.05 23.32
CA HIS A 156 0.05 -9.24 23.61
C HIS A 156 0.65 -10.30 22.68
N VAL A 157 1.68 -9.97 21.91
CA VAL A 157 2.48 -11.00 21.19
C VAL A 157 3.84 -11.15 21.87
N VAL A 158 4.03 -12.32 22.49
CA VAL A 158 5.29 -12.70 23.14
C VAL A 158 6.33 -13.05 22.07
N PRO A 159 7.60 -12.62 22.18
CA PRO A 159 8.67 -13.10 21.31
C PRO A 159 9.02 -14.57 21.64
N GLU A 160 9.34 -15.36 20.61
CA GLU A 160 9.91 -16.73 20.65
C GLU A 160 9.01 -17.97 20.53
N GLU A 161 7.80 -17.89 19.96
CA GLU A 161 7.17 -19.09 19.36
C GLU A 161 7.21 -19.01 17.83
N TYR A 162 7.92 -19.95 17.19
CA TYR A 162 7.82 -20.15 15.75
C TYR A 162 6.42 -20.69 15.44
N LYS A 163 5.50 -19.77 15.13
CA LYS A 163 4.16 -20.15 14.66
C LYS A 163 4.29 -20.78 13.28
N PRO A 164 3.67 -21.95 13.05
CA PRO A 164 3.52 -22.49 11.72
C PRO A 164 2.97 -21.43 10.76
N ARG A 165 3.49 -21.37 9.54
CA ARG A 165 3.00 -20.49 8.46
C ARG A 165 3.24 -21.12 7.09
N LEU A 166 2.36 -20.81 6.15
CA LEU A 166 2.50 -21.19 4.75
C LEU A 166 2.79 -19.94 3.93
N LEU A 167 3.85 -19.96 3.13
CA LEU A 167 4.24 -18.86 2.26
C LEU A 167 4.03 -19.28 0.81
N HIS A 168 3.22 -18.52 0.08
CA HIS A 168 2.98 -18.68 -1.35
C HIS A 168 3.94 -17.77 -2.12
N PHE A 169 4.72 -18.36 -3.02
CA PHE A 169 5.64 -17.66 -3.91
C PHE A 169 5.02 -17.64 -5.30
N PHE A 170 4.73 -16.44 -5.78
CA PHE A 170 4.16 -16.22 -7.10
C PHE A 170 4.77 -14.95 -7.72
N GLY A 171 4.75 -14.84 -9.03
CA GLY A 171 5.17 -13.61 -9.68
C GLY A 171 5.28 -13.73 -11.20
N GLN A 172 5.46 -12.57 -11.85
CA GLN A 172 5.70 -12.52 -13.28
C GLN A 172 7.11 -12.00 -13.58
N LYS A 173 7.83 -12.70 -14.45
CA LYS A 173 9.16 -12.32 -14.95
C LYS A 173 10.25 -12.22 -13.86
N ARG A 174 10.59 -11.01 -13.39
CA ARG A 174 11.79 -10.73 -12.58
C ARG A 174 11.48 -10.44 -11.10
N THR A 175 10.25 -10.09 -10.76
CA THR A 175 9.80 -9.82 -9.39
C THR A 175 9.13 -11.07 -8.84
N VAL A 176 9.52 -11.48 -7.62
CA VAL A 176 8.86 -12.59 -6.91
C VAL A 176 8.20 -11.99 -5.69
N GLU A 177 6.90 -12.22 -5.58
CA GLU A 177 6.05 -11.82 -4.48
C GLU A 177 5.85 -13.03 -3.57
N ILE A 178 5.85 -12.76 -2.26
CA ILE A 178 5.72 -13.80 -1.26
C ILE A 178 4.59 -13.37 -0.35
N LYS A 179 3.54 -14.17 -0.28
CA LYS A 179 2.41 -13.89 0.60
C LYS A 179 2.29 -15.00 1.61
N GLN A 180 2.21 -14.64 2.89
CA GLN A 180 1.77 -15.59 3.89
C GLN A 180 0.28 -15.87 3.66
N VAL A 181 0.00 -17.14 3.39
CA VAL A 181 -1.35 -17.68 3.19
C VAL A 181 -1.67 -18.60 4.36
N ARG A 182 -2.95 -18.95 4.50
CA ARG A 182 -3.39 -19.89 5.53
C ARG A 182 -2.71 -21.24 5.37
N LEU A 183 -2.47 -21.92 6.49
CA LEU A 183 -2.04 -23.31 6.50
C LEU A 183 -3.21 -24.23 6.10
N CYS A 184 -3.64 -24.19 4.84
CA CYS A 184 -4.73 -25.01 4.33
C CYS A 184 -4.34 -25.66 3.01
N LYS A 185 -4.78 -26.91 2.79
CA LYS A 185 -4.51 -27.66 1.55
C LYS A 185 -5.14 -27.01 0.32
N SER A 186 -6.28 -26.33 0.47
CA SER A 186 -6.98 -25.63 -0.63
C SER A 186 -6.14 -24.50 -1.26
N ARG A 187 -5.14 -23.98 -0.54
CA ARG A 187 -4.28 -22.89 -1.00
C ARG A 187 -3.13 -23.33 -1.87
N LEU A 188 -2.83 -24.62 -1.88
CA LEU A 188 -1.82 -25.18 -2.77
C LEU A 188 -2.37 -25.24 -4.19
N ASN A 189 -1.53 -24.86 -5.15
CA ASN A 189 -1.79 -25.09 -6.56
C ASN A 189 -0.56 -25.76 -7.19
N SER A 190 -0.75 -26.38 -8.35
CA SER A 190 0.34 -27.05 -9.08
C SER A 190 1.18 -26.08 -9.91
N ASP A 191 0.84 -24.79 -9.96
CA ASP A 191 1.46 -23.80 -10.83
C ASP A 191 2.56 -22.97 -10.14
N ASP A 192 2.54 -22.91 -8.80
CA ASP A 192 3.39 -22.05 -7.99
C ASP A 192 4.26 -22.84 -6.99
N ILE A 193 5.09 -22.11 -6.24
CA ILE A 193 5.96 -22.65 -5.21
C ILE A 193 5.44 -22.24 -3.83
N PHE A 194 5.50 -23.15 -2.86
CA PHE A 194 5.04 -22.90 -1.48
C PHE A 194 6.14 -23.26 -0.48
N ILE A 195 6.27 -22.48 0.60
CA ILE A 195 7.14 -22.79 1.73
C ILE A 195 6.30 -22.99 2.99
N LEU A 196 6.29 -24.21 3.52
CA LEU A 196 5.71 -24.49 4.83
C LEU A 196 6.79 -24.37 5.89
N ASP A 197 6.62 -23.39 6.78
CA ASP A 197 7.57 -23.08 7.82
C ASP A 197 6.99 -23.47 9.19
N LEU A 198 7.52 -24.55 9.77
CA LEU A 198 7.15 -25.08 11.09
C LEU A 198 8.18 -24.72 12.18
N GLY A 199 8.99 -23.68 11.95
CA GLY A 199 10.05 -23.25 12.88
C GLY A 199 11.34 -24.05 12.77
N THR A 200 11.37 -25.29 13.25
CA THR A 200 12.59 -26.13 13.16
C THR A 200 12.66 -26.97 11.88
N LYS A 201 11.54 -27.12 11.17
CA LYS A 201 11.45 -27.78 9.87
C LYS A 201 10.87 -26.80 8.86
N ILE A 202 11.45 -26.77 7.67
CA ILE A 202 11.01 -25.93 6.56
C ILE A 202 10.84 -26.83 5.35
N TYR A 203 9.70 -26.80 4.69
CA TYR A 203 9.46 -27.56 3.47
C TYR A 203 9.27 -26.60 2.32
N GLN A 204 10.05 -26.77 1.24
CA GLN A 204 9.81 -26.10 -0.03
C GLN A 204 9.04 -27.07 -0.93
N PHE A 205 7.76 -26.80 -1.13
CA PHE A 205 6.91 -27.53 -2.06
C PHE A 205 6.93 -26.85 -3.43
N ASN A 206 7.31 -27.59 -4.47
CA ASN A 206 7.29 -27.11 -5.84
C ASN A 206 6.12 -27.77 -6.58
N GLY A 207 5.16 -26.96 -7.03
CA GLY A 207 4.11 -27.41 -7.92
C GLY A 207 4.68 -27.90 -9.26
N ARG A 208 3.97 -28.81 -9.92
CA ARG A 208 4.37 -29.43 -11.20
C ARG A 208 4.76 -28.43 -12.29
N ASN A 209 4.05 -27.31 -12.39
CA ASN A 209 4.26 -26.26 -13.39
C ASN A 209 5.02 -25.04 -12.82
N GLY A 210 5.54 -25.14 -11.60
CA GLY A 210 6.28 -24.08 -10.92
C GLY A 210 7.43 -23.51 -11.75
N ASN A 211 7.57 -22.18 -11.77
CA ASN A 211 8.63 -21.54 -12.54
C ASN A 211 10.01 -21.83 -11.92
N LYS A 212 11.01 -22.08 -12.77
CA LYS A 212 12.41 -22.33 -12.35
C LYS A 212 13.00 -21.15 -11.58
N ASP A 213 12.67 -19.92 -11.97
CA ASP A 213 13.17 -18.73 -11.29
C ASP A 213 12.54 -18.59 -9.90
N GLU A 214 11.26 -18.91 -9.75
CA GLU A 214 10.56 -18.97 -8.45
C GLU A 214 11.16 -20.06 -7.57
N LYS A 215 11.39 -21.27 -8.11
CA LYS A 215 12.03 -22.39 -7.38
C LYS A 215 13.42 -22.00 -6.87
N PHE A 216 14.21 -21.27 -7.68
CA PHE A 216 15.53 -20.79 -7.28
C PHE A 216 15.43 -19.74 -6.16
N LYS A 217 14.55 -18.74 -6.30
CA LYS A 217 14.37 -17.70 -5.28
C LYS A 217 13.77 -18.24 -3.98
N ALA A 218 12.86 -19.21 -4.06
CA ALA A 218 12.35 -19.94 -2.91
C ALA A 218 13.49 -20.66 -2.17
N GLY A 219 14.39 -21.33 -2.89
CA GLY A 219 15.57 -21.95 -2.30
C GLY A 219 16.49 -20.94 -1.58
N GLN A 220 16.69 -19.75 -2.16
CA GLN A 220 17.43 -18.67 -1.49
C GLN A 220 16.72 -18.17 -0.22
N TYR A 221 15.39 -18.09 -0.24
CA TYR A 221 14.58 -17.71 0.92
C TYR A 221 14.72 -18.73 2.05
N VAL A 222 14.64 -20.02 1.74
CA VAL A 222 14.81 -21.10 2.71
C VAL A 222 16.18 -21.03 3.38
N GLN A 223 17.25 -20.83 2.60
CA GLN A 223 18.60 -20.67 3.13
C GLN A 223 18.73 -19.46 4.06
N GLN A 224 18.05 -18.36 3.73
CA GLN A 224 17.99 -17.18 4.60
C GLN A 224 17.30 -17.51 5.93
N LEU A 225 16.15 -18.19 5.90
CA LEU A 225 15.45 -18.61 7.13
C LEU A 225 16.30 -19.53 8.00
N GLU A 226 17.02 -20.47 7.39
CA GLU A 226 17.96 -21.35 8.12
C GLU A 226 19.06 -20.54 8.80
N ALA A 227 19.63 -19.56 8.09
CA ALA A 227 20.67 -18.68 8.63
C ALA A 227 20.15 -17.80 9.78
N GLU A 228 18.96 -17.21 9.64
CA GLU A 228 18.29 -16.43 10.69
C GLU A 228 18.04 -17.26 11.97
N ARG A 229 17.79 -18.57 11.80
CA ARG A 229 17.61 -19.52 12.91
C ARG A 229 18.90 -20.16 13.40
N GLY A 230 20.05 -19.61 13.01
CA GLY A 230 21.37 -20.08 13.43
C GLY A 230 21.67 -21.52 12.97
N GLY A 231 21.14 -21.95 11.83
CA GLY A 231 21.34 -23.28 11.24
C GLY A 231 20.64 -24.42 11.98
N LYS A 232 19.75 -24.12 12.93
CA LYS A 232 18.99 -25.13 13.69
C LYS A 232 17.78 -25.67 12.95
N ALA A 233 17.27 -24.91 11.97
CA ALA A 233 16.20 -25.36 11.10
C ALA A 233 16.76 -26.28 10.01
N LYS A 234 16.00 -27.31 9.64
CA LYS A 234 16.30 -28.19 8.51
C LYS A 234 15.28 -27.97 7.41
N SER A 235 15.78 -27.79 6.19
CA SER A 235 14.96 -27.71 5.00
C SER A 235 14.90 -29.00 4.20
N GLU A 236 13.76 -29.22 3.55
CA GLU A 236 13.54 -30.29 2.59
C GLU A 236 12.84 -29.71 1.35
N VAL A 237 13.32 -30.10 0.16
CA VAL A 237 12.72 -29.72 -1.11
C VAL A 237 11.88 -30.87 -1.60
N LEU A 238 10.60 -30.59 -1.85
CA LEU A 238 9.58 -31.54 -2.23
C LEU A 238 9.03 -31.14 -3.60
N ASP A 239 9.01 -32.09 -4.54
CA ASP A 239 8.38 -31.92 -5.84
C ASP A 239 7.04 -32.67 -5.84
N GLU A 240 5.97 -32.03 -6.32
CA GLU A 240 4.58 -32.55 -6.26
C GLU A 240 4.44 -33.98 -6.81
N ASP A 241 5.18 -34.31 -7.88
CA ASP A 241 5.11 -35.63 -8.54
C ASP A 241 5.76 -36.76 -7.71
N ASP A 242 6.67 -36.44 -6.80
CA ASP A 242 7.44 -37.41 -6.02
C ASP A 242 6.93 -37.52 -4.56
N MET A 243 5.87 -36.80 -4.22
CA MET A 243 5.34 -36.71 -2.86
C MET A 243 4.19 -37.69 -2.59
N PRO A 244 4.27 -38.52 -1.53
CA PRO A 244 3.15 -39.33 -1.12
C PRO A 244 2.08 -38.48 -0.40
N GLU A 245 0.80 -38.85 -0.53
CA GLU A 245 -0.32 -38.09 0.04
C GLU A 245 -0.29 -37.98 1.58
N ASP A 246 0.39 -38.92 2.26
CA ASP A 246 0.55 -38.97 3.72
C ASP A 246 1.81 -38.25 4.24
N HIS A 247 2.52 -37.51 3.38
CA HIS A 247 3.71 -36.77 3.78
C HIS A 247 3.43 -35.78 4.93
N GLU A 248 4.43 -35.55 5.79
CA GLU A 248 4.35 -34.62 6.94
C GLU A 248 3.90 -33.21 6.51
N PHE A 249 4.27 -32.81 5.30
CA PHE A 249 3.84 -31.56 4.68
C PHE A 249 2.31 -31.44 4.58
N TYR A 250 1.63 -32.42 3.95
CA TYR A 250 0.18 -32.36 3.77
C TYR A 250 -0.57 -32.54 5.09
N THR A 251 -0.07 -33.38 5.98
CA THR A 251 -0.69 -33.62 7.29
C THR A 251 -0.55 -32.45 8.27
N SER A 252 0.39 -31.53 8.01
CA SER A 252 0.57 -30.29 8.78
C SER A 252 -0.34 -29.13 8.30
N LEU A 253 -1.10 -29.33 7.22
CA LEU A 253 -2.05 -28.36 6.69
C LEU A 253 -3.49 -28.69 7.13
N ASN A 254 -4.29 -27.67 7.37
CA ASN A 254 -5.71 -27.79 7.69
C ASN A 254 -6.54 -28.17 6.45
N ASP A 255 -7.72 -28.75 6.69
CA ASP A 255 -8.66 -29.18 5.63
C ASP A 255 -9.79 -28.16 5.35
N GLU A 256 -10.05 -27.22 6.27
CA GLU A 256 -11.14 -26.24 6.18
C GLU A 256 -10.62 -24.85 5.74
N ASP A 257 -11.35 -24.20 4.84
CA ASP A 257 -11.09 -22.83 4.36
C ASP A 257 -12.27 -21.94 4.75
N ASP A 258 -12.25 -21.42 5.98
CA ASP A 258 -13.40 -20.74 6.60
C ASP A 258 -13.51 -19.23 6.27
N ASP A 259 -12.89 -18.72 5.21
CA ASP A 259 -13.16 -17.34 4.77
C ASP A 259 -13.31 -17.17 3.26
N ASP A 260 -14.30 -16.34 2.92
CA ASP A 260 -14.53 -15.76 1.60
C ASP A 260 -13.38 -14.79 1.25
N ASP A 261 -12.33 -15.27 0.60
CA ASP A 261 -11.41 -14.34 -0.07
C ASP A 261 -12.13 -13.68 -1.25
N GLU A 262 -12.26 -12.36 -1.19
CA GLU A 262 -12.77 -11.55 -2.29
C GLU A 262 -11.92 -11.81 -3.54
N GLU A 263 -12.57 -12.25 -4.62
CA GLU A 263 -11.95 -12.46 -5.94
C GLU A 263 -11.17 -11.21 -6.38
N GLU A 264 -10.00 -11.41 -7.00
CA GLU A 264 -9.23 -10.32 -7.62
C GLU A 264 -10.12 -9.52 -8.59
N GLN A 265 -10.25 -8.22 -8.36
CA GLN A 265 -11.01 -7.32 -9.21
C GLN A 265 -10.21 -7.06 -10.50
N VAL A 266 -10.31 -7.97 -11.46
CA VAL A 266 -9.71 -7.81 -12.78
C VAL A 266 -10.64 -6.97 -13.66
N PRO A 267 -10.21 -5.79 -14.16
CA PRO A 267 -11.04 -4.97 -15.04
C PRO A 267 -11.40 -5.70 -16.33
N THR A 268 -12.68 -5.64 -16.70
CA THR A 268 -13.18 -6.19 -17.99
C THR A 268 -13.15 -5.15 -19.12
N ASP A 269 -13.07 -3.87 -18.78
CA ASP A 269 -12.88 -2.72 -19.68
C ASP A 269 -11.62 -1.97 -19.26
N TYR A 270 -10.81 -1.56 -20.23
CA TYR A 270 -9.58 -0.76 -20.04
C TYR A 270 -9.73 0.64 -20.64
N THR A 271 -10.95 1.07 -20.96
CA THR A 271 -11.18 2.38 -21.56
C THR A 271 -11.02 3.47 -20.50
N LYS A 272 -10.07 4.38 -20.76
CA LYS A 272 -9.76 5.52 -19.88
C LYS A 272 -10.92 6.50 -19.76
N GLU A 273 -11.13 7.03 -18.57
CA GLU A 273 -12.19 8.00 -18.29
C GLU A 273 -11.62 9.19 -17.50
N LEU A 274 -11.93 10.41 -17.94
CA LEU A 274 -11.50 11.64 -17.27
C LEU A 274 -12.70 12.30 -16.61
N TYR A 275 -12.56 12.60 -15.33
CA TYR A 275 -13.52 13.35 -14.53
C TYR A 275 -12.90 14.64 -14.04
N ARG A 276 -13.67 15.72 -14.01
CA ARG A 276 -13.30 17.03 -13.45
C ARG A 276 -14.02 17.23 -12.13
N LEU A 277 -13.26 17.59 -11.11
CA LEU A 277 -13.75 18.05 -9.83
C LEU A 277 -13.59 19.57 -9.81
N SER A 278 -14.73 20.28 -9.79
CA SER A 278 -14.75 21.75 -9.83
C SER A 278 -15.72 22.32 -8.81
N ASP A 279 -15.34 23.41 -8.16
CA ASP A 279 -16.18 24.19 -7.24
C ASP A 279 -16.88 25.39 -7.90
N PHE A 280 -16.77 25.55 -9.23
CA PHE A 280 -17.30 26.71 -9.97
C PHE A 280 -18.79 27.00 -9.71
N THR A 281 -19.58 25.98 -9.41
CA THR A 281 -21.03 26.11 -9.11
C THR A 281 -21.34 26.57 -7.68
N GLY A 282 -20.32 26.81 -6.85
CA GLY A 282 -20.42 27.09 -5.42
C GLY A 282 -20.42 25.83 -4.55
N ASN A 283 -20.50 24.65 -5.16
CA ASN A 283 -20.27 23.34 -4.51
C ASN A 283 -19.31 22.52 -5.38
N LEU A 284 -18.55 21.64 -4.73
CA LEU A 284 -17.67 20.68 -5.41
C LEU A 284 -18.49 19.61 -6.13
N VAL A 285 -18.37 19.56 -7.45
CA VAL A 285 -19.06 18.59 -8.31
C VAL A 285 -18.04 17.83 -9.12
N LEU A 286 -18.20 16.51 -9.17
CA LEU A 286 -17.42 15.61 -10.02
C LEU A 286 -18.22 15.30 -11.31
N THR A 287 -17.74 15.75 -12.46
CA THR A 287 -18.36 15.56 -13.77
C THR A 287 -17.46 14.76 -14.70
N LYS A 288 -18.04 13.89 -15.53
CA LYS A 288 -17.28 13.18 -16.57
C LYS A 288 -17.02 14.12 -17.75
N GLU A 289 -15.75 14.38 -18.05
CA GLU A 289 -15.32 15.25 -19.15
C GLU A 289 -15.07 14.47 -20.43
N LYS A 290 -14.38 13.32 -20.33
CA LYS A 290 -13.88 12.61 -21.52
C LYS A 290 -13.82 11.10 -21.31
N LYS A 291 -13.88 10.35 -22.41
CA LYS A 291 -13.63 8.89 -22.46
C LYS A 291 -12.73 8.56 -23.65
N GLY A 292 -11.82 7.61 -23.47
CA GLY A 292 -10.90 7.14 -24.52
C GLY A 292 -9.59 7.92 -24.54
N LYS A 293 -9.24 8.51 -25.69
CA LYS A 293 -7.95 9.19 -25.86
C LYS A 293 -7.90 10.52 -25.11
N ILE A 294 -7.11 10.55 -24.04
CA ILE A 294 -6.92 11.70 -23.16
C ILE A 294 -5.49 12.22 -23.31
N THR A 295 -5.31 13.54 -23.28
CA THR A 295 -4.04 14.24 -23.48
C THR A 295 -3.89 15.34 -22.43
N LEU A 296 -2.68 15.88 -22.26
CA LEU A 296 -2.43 16.99 -21.32
C LEU A 296 -3.32 18.23 -21.57
N ASN A 297 -3.76 18.45 -22.81
CA ASN A 297 -4.64 19.59 -23.14
C ASN A 297 -6.07 19.45 -22.60
N ASP A 298 -6.45 18.25 -22.11
CA ASP A 298 -7.75 18.01 -21.50
C ASP A 298 -7.79 18.40 -20.02
N PHE A 299 -6.64 18.75 -19.42
CA PHE A 299 -6.52 19.17 -18.02
C PHE A 299 -6.50 20.71 -17.93
N ASP A 300 -7.38 21.26 -17.11
CA ASP A 300 -7.46 22.70 -16.84
C ASP A 300 -6.69 23.05 -15.54
N THR A 301 -5.71 23.95 -15.62
CA THR A 301 -4.90 24.40 -14.47
C THR A 301 -5.71 24.93 -13.28
N ASN A 302 -6.98 25.31 -13.52
CA ASN A 302 -7.85 25.86 -12.47
C ASN A 302 -8.57 24.78 -11.65
N ASP A 303 -8.53 23.50 -12.04
CA ASP A 303 -9.36 22.46 -11.44
C ASP A 303 -8.58 21.17 -11.11
N THR A 304 -9.22 20.28 -10.35
CA THR A 304 -8.71 18.93 -10.08
C THR A 304 -9.35 17.91 -11.03
N PHE A 305 -8.60 16.91 -11.46
CA PHE A 305 -9.10 15.86 -12.34
C PHE A 305 -8.82 14.47 -11.77
N LEU A 306 -9.74 13.53 -12.03
CA LEU A 306 -9.55 12.10 -11.82
C LEU A 306 -9.44 11.42 -13.19
N LEU A 307 -8.28 10.89 -13.51
CA LEU A 307 -8.02 10.06 -14.68
C LEU A 307 -8.07 8.59 -14.24
N ASP A 308 -9.17 7.92 -14.58
CA ASP A 308 -9.37 6.51 -14.28
C ASP A 308 -8.88 5.65 -15.46
N LEU A 309 -7.85 4.84 -15.19
CA LEU A 309 -7.26 3.87 -16.12
C LEU A 309 -7.79 2.45 -15.91
N LYS A 310 -8.70 2.24 -14.96
CA LYS A 310 -9.24 0.94 -14.51
C LYS A 310 -8.23 0.05 -13.78
N THR A 311 -6.93 0.26 -14.00
CA THR A 311 -5.84 -0.38 -13.25
C THR A 311 -5.16 0.54 -12.24
N GLU A 312 -5.31 1.86 -12.41
CA GLU A 312 -4.76 2.91 -11.53
C GLU A 312 -5.65 4.15 -11.67
N LEU A 313 -5.89 4.85 -10.56
CA LEU A 313 -6.58 6.13 -10.56
C LEU A 313 -5.55 7.25 -10.37
N ILE A 314 -5.45 8.17 -11.33
CA ILE A 314 -4.57 9.33 -11.24
C ILE A 314 -5.38 10.56 -10.86
N VAL A 315 -5.04 11.17 -9.72
CA VAL A 315 -5.58 12.45 -9.26
C VAL A 315 -4.62 13.55 -9.69
N TRP A 316 -5.02 14.36 -10.66
CA TRP A 316 -4.23 15.49 -11.13
C TRP A 316 -4.74 16.78 -10.51
N ILE A 317 -3.85 17.55 -9.88
CA ILE A 317 -4.18 18.78 -9.17
C ILE A 317 -3.59 19.98 -9.93
N GLY A 318 -4.45 20.85 -10.45
CA GLY A 318 -4.06 22.08 -11.11
C GLY A 318 -3.32 23.07 -10.20
N GLN A 319 -2.43 23.85 -10.80
CA GLN A 319 -1.63 24.85 -10.09
C GLN A 319 -2.52 25.94 -9.48
N ARG A 320 -3.57 26.36 -10.22
CA ARG A 320 -4.49 27.45 -9.85
C ARG A 320 -5.75 26.98 -9.13
N THR A 321 -5.84 25.69 -8.85
CA THR A 321 -6.96 25.08 -8.13
C THR A 321 -7.17 25.63 -6.72
N SER A 322 -8.44 25.70 -6.31
CA SER A 322 -8.85 26.18 -5.00
C SER A 322 -8.31 25.31 -3.86
N SER A 323 -8.23 25.87 -2.64
CA SER A 323 -7.76 25.12 -1.47
C SER A 323 -8.75 24.01 -1.07
N ASP A 324 -10.04 24.23 -1.34
CA ASP A 324 -11.10 23.26 -1.06
C ASP A 324 -11.02 22.07 -2.00
N GLU A 325 -10.79 22.30 -3.30
CA GLU A 325 -10.52 21.23 -4.27
C GLU A 325 -9.28 20.43 -3.90
N LYS A 326 -8.16 21.11 -3.60
CA LYS A 326 -6.89 20.46 -3.21
C LYS A 326 -7.04 19.57 -1.99
N SER A 327 -7.71 20.06 -0.94
CA SER A 327 -7.87 19.33 0.32
C SER A 327 -8.82 18.14 0.22
N LYS A 328 -9.79 18.18 -0.71
CA LYS A 328 -10.81 17.14 -0.88
C LYS A 328 -10.56 16.20 -2.06
N ALA A 329 -9.55 16.45 -2.87
CA ALA A 329 -9.21 15.64 -4.04
C ALA A 329 -9.14 14.13 -3.73
N LEU A 330 -8.37 13.74 -2.72
CA LEU A 330 -8.25 12.34 -2.30
C LEU A 330 -9.55 11.77 -1.72
N GLN A 331 -10.34 12.59 -1.02
CA GLN A 331 -11.65 12.16 -0.51
C GLN A 331 -12.60 11.82 -1.67
N TYR A 332 -12.68 12.70 -2.69
CA TYR A 332 -13.51 12.47 -3.87
C TYR A 332 -13.01 11.29 -4.70
N ALA A 333 -11.69 11.09 -4.80
CA ALA A 333 -11.10 9.91 -5.42
C ALA A 333 -11.54 8.62 -4.70
N HIS A 334 -11.50 8.61 -3.37
CA HIS A 334 -11.96 7.47 -2.57
C HIS A 334 -13.49 7.23 -2.70
N GLU A 335 -14.29 8.30 -2.67
CA GLU A 335 -15.75 8.20 -2.87
C GLU A 335 -16.13 7.73 -4.28
N TYR A 336 -15.34 8.10 -5.30
CA TYR A 336 -15.47 7.61 -6.67
C TYR A 336 -15.19 6.11 -6.75
N LEU A 337 -14.03 5.67 -6.25
CA LEU A 337 -13.62 4.25 -6.27
C LEU A 337 -14.57 3.36 -5.47
N ARG A 338 -15.11 3.85 -4.34
CA ARG A 338 -16.11 3.10 -3.57
C ARG A 338 -17.39 2.79 -4.37
N LYS A 339 -17.69 3.57 -5.41
CA LYS A 339 -18.85 3.39 -6.29
C LYS A 339 -18.48 2.70 -7.61
N SER A 340 -17.20 2.46 -7.87
CA SER A 340 -16.74 1.76 -9.07
C SER A 340 -16.64 0.25 -8.83
N ASP A 341 -16.39 -0.49 -9.90
CA ASP A 341 -16.15 -1.94 -9.92
C ASP A 341 -14.68 -2.31 -9.63
N HIS A 342 -13.82 -1.33 -9.36
CA HIS A 342 -12.38 -1.50 -9.15
C HIS A 342 -11.91 -0.66 -7.95
N SER A 343 -12.55 -0.84 -6.79
CA SER A 343 -12.39 0.04 -5.61
C SER A 343 -11.01 -0.02 -4.94
N LEU A 344 -10.26 -1.09 -5.20
CA LEU A 344 -8.99 -1.41 -4.55
C LEU A 344 -7.75 -0.95 -5.34
N ILE A 345 -7.93 -0.44 -6.56
CA ILE A 345 -6.81 -0.01 -7.41
C ILE A 345 -5.97 1.10 -6.74
N PRO A 346 -4.67 1.19 -7.08
CA PRO A 346 -3.79 2.19 -6.53
C PRO A 346 -4.20 3.59 -6.99
N VAL A 347 -3.89 4.59 -6.17
CA VAL A 347 -4.22 6.00 -6.45
C VAL A 347 -2.95 6.83 -6.45
N THR A 348 -2.65 7.48 -7.57
CA THR A 348 -1.49 8.37 -7.72
C THR A 348 -1.96 9.82 -7.77
N CYS A 349 -1.49 10.66 -6.85
CA CYS A 349 -1.80 12.07 -6.77
C CYS A 349 -0.61 12.91 -7.24
N VAL A 350 -0.82 13.69 -8.30
CA VAL A 350 0.20 14.47 -9.00
C VAL A 350 -0.22 15.94 -9.09
N LYS A 351 0.69 16.85 -8.77
CA LYS A 351 0.50 18.31 -8.91
C LYS A 351 0.98 18.76 -10.29
N GLU A 352 0.28 19.72 -10.89
CA GLU A 352 0.67 20.29 -12.17
C GLU A 352 2.12 20.79 -12.15
N GLY A 353 2.90 20.38 -13.16
CA GLY A 353 4.31 20.72 -13.30
C GLY A 353 5.28 19.79 -12.56
N ILE A 354 4.78 18.85 -11.75
CA ILE A 354 5.60 17.78 -11.17
C ILE A 354 5.65 16.60 -12.15
N LYS A 355 6.87 16.12 -12.46
CA LYS A 355 7.07 14.94 -13.29
C LYS A 355 6.46 13.71 -12.58
N SER A 356 5.73 12.87 -13.33
CA SER A 356 5.16 11.63 -12.81
C SER A 356 5.16 10.57 -13.89
N ARG A 357 5.89 9.48 -13.64
CA ARG A 357 5.99 8.35 -14.58
C ARG A 357 4.62 7.74 -14.89
N SER A 358 3.75 7.58 -13.88
CA SER A 358 2.39 7.05 -14.06
C SER A 358 1.58 7.94 -15.01
N LEU A 359 1.60 9.26 -14.81
CA LEU A 359 0.88 10.20 -15.67
C LEU A 359 1.43 10.20 -17.10
N ASP A 360 2.74 10.24 -17.27
CA ASP A 360 3.37 10.28 -18.60
C ASP A 360 3.06 9.01 -19.40
N MET A 361 3.09 7.83 -18.75
CA MET A 361 2.68 6.57 -19.35
C MET A 361 1.20 6.57 -19.70
N ALA A 362 0.34 7.09 -18.80
CA ALA A 362 -1.09 7.15 -19.00
C ALA A 362 -1.50 8.03 -20.19
N LEU A 363 -0.74 9.09 -20.50
CA LEU A 363 -1.05 10.01 -21.59
C LEU A 363 -0.37 9.65 -22.93
N SER A 364 0.64 8.78 -22.88
CA SER A 364 1.37 8.31 -24.07
C SER A 364 0.71 7.10 -24.76
N ALA A 365 -0.09 6.34 -24.03
CA ALA A 365 -0.87 5.20 -24.52
C ALA A 365 -2.22 5.62 -25.11
#